data_AF-A0A8X7QHK8-F1
#
_entry.id   AF-A0A8X7QHK8-F1
#
_cell.length_a   1.000
_cell.length_b   1.000
_cell.length_c   1.000
_cell.angle_alpha   90.00
_cell.angle_beta   90.00
_cell.angle_gamma   90.00
#
_symmetry.space_group_name_H-M   'P 1'
#
loop_
_entity.id
_entity.type
_entity.pdbx_description
1 polymer ?
#
loop_
_entity_poly.entity_id
_entity_poly.type
_entity_poly.pdbx_seq_one_letter_code
_entity_poly.pdbx_strand_id
1 'polypeptide(L)' 'MASSSGARKYLKRLYDVDKTPIQSRSMNHSCFLANIQTVLEAVEDDVVSELRESAVGVTLSHCKFEYQIYSSETLFLVS' A
#
# COMPACT_ATOMS: atom_id res chain seq x y z
N MET A 1 -31.54 -26.33 -6.86
CA MET A 1 -31.51 -24.93 -6.36
C MET A 1 -31.21 -24.98 -4.86
N ALA A 2 -29.96 -24.72 -4.46
CA ALA A 2 -29.61 -24.68 -3.04
C ALA A 2 -29.96 -23.31 -2.45
N SER A 3 -30.97 -23.27 -1.58
CA SER A 3 -31.34 -22.09 -0.81
C SER A 3 -30.37 -21.93 0.36
N SER A 4 -29.50 -20.91 0.32
CA SER A 4 -28.61 -20.58 1.44
C SER A 4 -29.32 -19.62 2.39
N SER A 5 -30.08 -20.17 3.34
CA SER A 5 -30.68 -19.41 4.45
C SER A 5 -29.76 -19.36 5.69
N GLY A 6 -28.45 -19.56 5.52
CA GLY A 6 -27.47 -19.38 6.59
C GLY A 6 -27.18 -17.90 6.76
N ALA A 7 -27.63 -17.28 7.85
CA ALA A 7 -27.15 -15.96 8.24
C ALA A 7 -25.62 -15.99 8.20
N ARG A 8 -24.99 -15.25 7.27
CA ARG A 8 -23.53 -15.15 7.18
C ARG A 8 -23.03 -14.52 8.46
N LYS A 9 -22.69 -15.36 9.45
CA LYS A 9 -21.92 -14.94 10.62
C LYS A 9 -20.50 -14.74 10.14
N TYR A 10 -20.21 -13.51 9.73
CA TYR A 10 -18.83 -13.08 9.56
C TYR A 10 -18.08 -13.31 10.87
N LEU A 11 -16.83 -13.77 10.77
CA LEU A 11 -15.97 -13.95 11.93
C LEU A 11 -15.92 -12.65 12.74
N LYS A 12 -15.80 -12.79 14.07
CA LYS A 12 -15.71 -11.64 14.97
C LYS A 12 -14.51 -10.79 14.55
N ARG A 13 -14.71 -9.47 14.42
CA ARG A 13 -13.64 -8.55 14.03
C ARG A 13 -12.46 -8.72 15.00
N LEU A 14 -11.26 -8.86 14.45
CA LEU A 14 -10.04 -8.99 15.25
C LEU A 14 -9.67 -7.67 15.94
N TYR A 15 -10.09 -6.55 15.35
CA TYR A 15 -9.88 -5.20 15.85
C TYR A 15 -11.20 -4.42 15.87
N ASP A 16 -11.30 -3.46 16.79
CA ASP A 16 -12.41 -2.51 16.79
C ASP A 16 -12.41 -1.69 15.48
N VAL A 17 -13.57 -1.11 15.17
CA VAL A 17 -13.67 -0.13 14.08
C VAL A 17 -12.65 0.98 14.36
N ASP A 18 -11.86 1.34 13.34
CA ASP A 18 -10.80 2.36 13.41
C ASP A 18 -9.59 2.01 14.30
N LYS A 19 -9.50 0.78 14.83
CA LYS A 19 -8.32 0.27 15.55
C LYS A 19 -7.51 -0.75 14.77
N THR A 20 -7.63 -0.75 13.45
CA THR A 20 -6.76 -1.58 12.61
C THR A 20 -5.29 -1.22 12.90
N PRO A 21 -4.42 -2.20 13.18
CA PRO A 21 -3.02 -1.94 13.42
C PRO A 21 -2.44 -1.14 12.26
N ILE A 22 -1.60 -0.15 12.58
CA ILE A 22 -0.80 0.55 11.58
C ILE A 22 0.01 -0.52 10.85
N GLN A 23 -0.26 -0.69 9.55
CA GLN A 23 0.38 -1.73 8.74
C GLN A 23 1.75 -1.31 8.22
N SER A 24 2.24 -0.12 8.59
CA SER A 24 3.59 0.31 8.26
C SER A 24 4.59 -0.74 8.72
N ARG A 25 5.61 -1.01 7.89
CA ARG A 25 6.64 -2.03 8.13
C ARG A 25 6.15 -3.49 8.16
N SER A 26 4.86 -3.76 7.91
CA SER A 26 4.41 -5.13 7.70
C SER A 26 4.95 -5.69 6.37
N MET A 27 5.10 -7.01 6.27
CA MET A 27 5.53 -7.66 5.03
C MET A 27 4.62 -7.31 3.85
N ASN A 28 3.31 -7.24 4.09
CA ASN A 28 2.33 -6.84 3.08
C ASN A 28 2.54 -5.39 2.62
N HIS A 29 2.88 -4.50 3.55
CA HIS A 29 3.18 -3.11 3.24
C HIS A 29 4.45 -2.98 2.40
N SER A 30 5.52 -3.71 2.75
CA SER A 30 6.75 -3.75 1.96
C SER A 30 6.53 -4.31 0.55
N CYS A 31 5.73 -5.39 0.40
CA CYS A 31 5.38 -5.94 -0.90
C CYS A 31 4.50 -4.98 -1.73
N PHE A 32 3.55 -4.29 -1.09
CA PHE A 32 2.71 -3.30 -1.75
C PHE A 32 3.53 -2.14 -2.32
N LEU A 33 4.44 -1.61 -1.50
CA LEU A 33 5.40 -0.61 -1.92
C LEU A 33 6.24 -1.12 -3.11
N ALA A 34 6.84 -2.31 -2.99
CA ALA A 34 7.68 -2.87 -4.04
C ALA A 34 6.95 -3.04 -5.38
N ASN A 35 5.68 -3.45 -5.33
CA ASN A 35 4.84 -3.56 -6.53
C ASN A 35 4.53 -2.21 -7.17
N ILE A 36 4.40 -1.15 -6.38
CA ILE A 36 4.25 0.21 -6.94
C ILE A 36 5.53 0.64 -7.64
N GLN A 37 6.69 0.35 -7.03
CA GLN A 37 7.98 0.69 -7.64
C GLN A 37 8.20 -0.05 -8.96
N THR A 38 7.91 -1.35 -9.03
CA THR A 38 8.05 -2.12 -10.28
C THR A 38 7.14 -1.60 -11.38
N VAL A 39 5.92 -1.17 -11.04
CA VAL A 39 5.03 -0.52 -12.00
C VAL A 39 5.59 0.82 -12.46
N LEU A 40 6.12 1.64 -11.55
CA LEU A 40 6.71 2.93 -11.92
C LEU A 40 7.96 2.79 -12.79
N GLU A 41 8.77 1.74 -12.58
CA GLU A 41 9.95 1.43 -13.41
C GLU A 41 9.58 0.88 -14.80
N ALA A 42 8.40 0.26 -14.93
CA ALA A 42 7.93 -0.32 -16.19
C ALA A 42 7.15 0.65 -17.08
N VAL A 43 6.84 1.86 -16.57
CA VAL A 43 5.98 2.84 -17.23
C VAL A 43 6.80 4.07 -17.60
N GLU A 44 6.55 4.63 -18.79
CA GLU A 44 7.26 5.83 -19.28
C GLU A 44 6.92 7.08 -18.45
N ASP A 45 7.85 8.02 -18.39
CA ASP A 45 7.76 9.24 -17.57
C ASP A 45 6.50 10.07 -17.85
N ASP A 46 6.06 10.10 -19.11
CA ASP A 46 4.86 10.79 -19.58
C ASP A 46 3.61 10.27 -18.85
N VAL A 47 3.49 8.94 -18.76
CA VAL A 47 2.38 8.26 -18.09
C VAL A 47 2.51 8.37 -16.58
N VAL A 48 3.73 8.33 -16.04
CA VAL A 48 3.97 8.60 -14.60
C VAL A 48 3.53 10.01 -14.22
N SER A 49 3.71 10.98 -15.11
CA SER A 49 3.31 12.37 -14.92
C SER A 49 1.79 12.51 -14.89
N GLU A 50 1.08 11.89 -15.83
CA GLU A 50 -0.39 11.83 -15.83
C GLU A 50 -0.94 11.11 -14.58
N LEU A 51 -0.29 10.03 -14.16
CA LEU A 51 -0.66 9.29 -12.94
C LEU A 51 -0.50 10.17 -11.69
N ARG A 52 0.52 11.04 -11.63
CA ARG A 52 0.71 11.98 -10.52
C ARG A 52 -0.39 13.05 -10.44
N GLU A 53 -0.94 13.46 -11.58
CA GLU A 53 -2.04 14.43 -11.64
C GLU A 53 -3.41 13.79 -11.38
N SER A 54 -3.51 12.46 -11.50
CA SER A 54 -4.72 11.70 -11.21
C SER A 54 -4.98 11.51 -9.71
N ALA A 55 -6.17 11.01 -9.35
CA ALA A 55 -6.49 10.60 -7.98
C ALA A 55 -5.54 9.50 -7.43
N VAL A 56 -4.94 8.69 -8.30
CA VAL A 56 -3.92 7.69 -7.95
C VAL A 56 -2.61 8.36 -7.54
N GLY A 57 -2.35 9.58 -8.03
CA GLY A 57 -1.18 10.38 -7.73
C GLY A 57 -1.06 10.75 -6.26
N VAL A 58 -2.17 10.90 -5.55
CA VAL A 58 -2.18 11.17 -4.10
C VAL A 58 -1.64 9.97 -3.32
N THR A 59 -2.03 8.75 -3.72
CA THR A 59 -1.53 7.50 -3.16
C THR A 59 -0.05 7.30 -3.50
N LEU A 60 0.35 7.56 -4.74
CA LEU A 60 1.76 7.47 -5.17
C LEU A 60 2.65 8.47 -4.43
N SER A 61 2.16 9.68 -4.17
CA SER A 61 2.88 10.74 -3.44
C SER A 61 3.13 10.34 -1.98
N HIS A 62 2.13 9.77 -1.30
CA HIS A 62 2.31 9.22 0.04
C HIS A 62 3.28 8.04 0.07
N CYS A 63 3.19 7.12 -0.90
CA CYS A 63 4.11 5.99 -0.99
C CYS A 63 5.56 6.44 -1.22
N LYS A 64 5.79 7.44 -2.08
CA LYS A 64 7.13 8.01 -2.33
C LYS A 64 7.77 8.63 -1.10
N PHE A 65 6.98 9.34 -0.28
CA PHE A 65 7.47 9.94 0.95
C PHE A 65 7.94 8.88 1.95
N GLU A 66 7.15 7.81 2.12
CA GLU A 66 7.54 6.68 2.96
C GLU A 66 8.80 5.97 2.45
N TYR A 67 8.91 5.77 1.14
CA TYR A 67 10.10 5.21 0.50
C TYR A 67 11.37 6.03 0.73
N GLN A 68 11.27 7.36 0.62
CA GLN A 68 12.41 8.24 0.83
C GLN A 68 12.92 8.15 2.28
N ILE A 69 11.99 8.01 3.25
CA ILE A 69 12.32 7.77 4.65
C ILE A 69 13.03 6.42 4.82
N TYR A 70 12.50 5.32 4.28
CA TYR A 70 13.16 4.00 4.36
C TYR A 70 14.54 3.99 3.69
N SER A 71 14.66 4.59 2.51
CA SER A 71 15.93 4.67 1.78
C SER A 71 16.98 5.48 2.58
N SER A 72 16.57 6.59 3.18
CA SER A 72 17.44 7.39 4.04
C SER A 72 17.83 6.67 5.35
N GLU A 73 16.92 5.93 5.98
CA GLU A 73 17.21 5.09 7.16
C GLU A 73 18.18 3.94 6.80
N THR A 74 18.02 3.31 5.63
CA THR A 74 18.97 2.27 5.18
C THR A 74 20.35 2.81 4.84
N LEU A 75 20.46 4.02 4.27
CA LEU A 75 21.74 4.69 4.04
C LEU A 75 22.44 5.06 5.35
N PHE A 76 21.68 5.47 6.37
CA PHE A 76 22.20 5.81 7.70
C PHE A 76 22.65 4.58 8.51
N LEU A 77 22.10 3.39 8.24
CA LEU A 77 22.47 2.13 8.89
C LEU A 77 23.67 1.41 8.22
N VAL A 78 24.11 1.86 7.04
CA VAL A 78 25.21 1.28 6.26
C VAL A 78 26.43 2.21 6.19
N SER A 79 26.38 3.37 6.84
CA SER A 79 27.48 4.35 6.98
C SER A 79 28.09 4.31 8.38
#